data_AF-A0A2B7XUD5-F1
#
_entry.id   AF-A0A2B7XUD5-F1
#
_cell.length_a   1.000
_cell.length_b   1.000
_cell.length_c   1.000
_cell.angle_alpha   90.00
_cell.angle_beta   90.00
_cell.angle_gamma   90.00
#
_symmetry.space_group_name_H-M   'P 1'
#
loop_
_entity.id
_entity.type
_entity.pdbx_description
1 polymer ?
#
loop_
_entity_poly.entity_id
_entity_poly.type
_entity_poly.pdbx_seq_one_letter_code
_entity_poly.pdbx_strand_id
1 'polypeptide(L)'
;MALEPVTSAVQDMTYDDLAYDASERTFESWKDETLLDEKRLRKIGYLIDKWRGDVPEELCCPGRGAFNILMRMKFADGGSAVARAPCPGKSMFPEEKVQREVSVMRF
;
A
#
# COMPACT_ATOMS: atom_id res chain seq x y z
N MET A 1 -26.13 -46.22 15.30
CA MET A 1 -25.30 -45.20 15.99
C MET A 1 -25.13 -44.06 15.02
N ALA A 2 -26.00 -43.05 15.12
CA ALA A 2 -25.93 -41.87 14.25
C ALA A 2 -24.76 -41.00 14.73
N LEU A 3 -23.93 -40.55 13.79
CA LEU A 3 -22.87 -39.60 14.09
C LEU A 3 -23.53 -38.24 14.33
N GLU A 4 -23.43 -37.74 15.55
CA GLU A 4 -23.84 -36.38 15.90
C GLU A 4 -23.07 -35.38 15.01
N PRO A 5 -23.74 -34.36 14.44
CA PRO A 5 -23.06 -33.35 13.66
C PRO A 5 -22.09 -32.59 14.56
N VAL A 6 -20.83 -32.49 14.14
CA VAL A 6 -19.89 -31.52 14.72
C VAL A 6 -20.41 -30.14 14.34
N THR A 7 -21.28 -29.58 15.19
CA THR A 7 -21.47 -28.14 15.25
C THR A 7 -20.23 -27.58 15.92
N SER A 8 -19.11 -27.52 15.17
CA SER A 8 -18.05 -26.60 15.53
C SER A 8 -18.69 -25.23 15.40
N ALA A 9 -19.06 -24.64 16.54
CA ALA A 9 -19.28 -23.21 16.60
C ALA A 9 -18.14 -22.58 15.79
N VAL A 10 -18.49 -21.86 14.73
CA VAL A 10 -17.50 -21.10 13.97
C VAL A 10 -16.98 -20.11 14.99
N GLN A 11 -15.87 -20.46 15.63
CA GLN A 11 -15.20 -19.58 16.55
C GLN A 11 -14.61 -18.53 15.61
N ASP A 12 -15.37 -17.44 15.42
CA ASP A 12 -14.91 -16.34 14.59
C ASP A 12 -13.51 -15.98 15.07
N MET A 13 -12.58 -15.94 14.13
CA MET A 13 -11.21 -15.56 14.41
C MET A 13 -11.27 -14.14 14.97
N THR A 14 -11.11 -14.01 16.29
CA THR A 14 -11.18 -12.73 16.96
C THR A 14 -10.12 -11.82 16.37
N TYR A 15 -10.50 -10.58 16.10
CA TYR A 15 -9.57 -9.59 15.61
C TYR A 15 -8.40 -9.43 16.57
N ASP A 16 -7.18 -9.48 16.03
CA ASP A 16 -5.96 -9.33 16.82
C ASP A 16 -5.59 -7.85 16.91
N ASP A 17 -6.16 -7.17 17.90
CA ASP A 17 -5.89 -5.76 18.19
C ASP A 17 -4.40 -5.49 18.43
N LEU A 18 -3.69 -6.44 19.07
CA LEU A 18 -2.27 -6.29 19.39
C LEU A 18 -1.42 -6.30 18.12
N ALA A 19 -1.67 -7.24 17.21
CA ALA A 19 -0.98 -7.30 15.92
C ALA A 19 -1.33 -6.06 15.07
N TYR A 20 -2.58 -5.62 15.10
CA TYR A 20 -2.99 -4.42 14.38
C TYR A 20 -2.30 -3.17 14.89
N ASP A 21 -2.31 -2.91 16.20
CA ASP A 21 -1.68 -1.74 16.81
C ASP A 21 -0.16 -1.73 16.58
N ALA A 22 0.48 -2.89 16.58
CA ALA A 22 1.89 -3.02 16.23
C ALA A 22 2.12 -2.59 14.78
N SER A 23 1.29 -3.06 13.84
CA SER A 23 1.37 -2.68 12.44
C SER A 23 1.13 -1.18 12.20
N GLU A 24 0.19 -0.57 12.93
CA GLU A 24 -0.08 0.86 12.86
C GLU A 24 1.14 1.66 13.32
N ARG A 25 1.74 1.29 14.46
CA ARG A 25 2.96 1.94 14.97
C ARG A 25 4.11 1.89 13.98
N THR A 26 4.34 0.72 13.37
CA THR A 26 5.36 0.56 12.32
C THR A 26 5.09 1.47 11.13
N PHE A 27 3.83 1.53 10.68
CA PHE A 27 3.46 2.37 9.53
C PHE A 27 3.63 3.85 9.84
N GLU A 28 3.14 4.33 10.99
CA GLU A 28 3.16 5.74 11.35
C GLU A 28 4.59 6.26 11.54
N SER A 29 5.46 5.53 12.25
CA SER A 29 6.88 5.86 12.37
C SER A 29 7.57 5.91 11.00
N TRP A 30 7.35 4.90 10.15
CA TRP A 30 7.92 4.91 8.81
C TRP A 30 7.39 6.06 7.94
N LYS A 31 6.10 6.38 8.04
CA LYS A 31 5.49 7.47 7.28
C LYS A 31 6.17 8.80 7.61
N ASP A 32 6.31 9.11 8.89
CA ASP A 32 6.83 10.40 9.34
C ASP A 32 8.35 10.50 9.14
N GLU A 33 9.09 9.43 9.41
CA GLU A 33 10.56 9.42 9.31
C GLU A 33 11.07 9.19 7.88
N THR A 34 10.26 8.53 7.05
CA THR A 34 10.65 8.10 5.70
C THR A 34 9.82 8.72 4.60
N LEU A 35 8.51 8.49 4.57
CA LEU A 35 7.69 8.88 3.43
C LEU A 35 7.56 10.40 3.28
N LEU A 36 7.34 11.12 4.38
CA LEU A 36 7.07 12.56 4.38
C LEU A 36 8.33 13.44 4.30
N ASP A 37 9.50 12.85 4.15
CA ASP A 37 10.72 13.60 3.84
C ASP A 37 10.65 14.20 2.43
N GLU A 38 10.80 15.52 2.34
CA GLU A 38 10.67 16.27 1.10
C GLU A 38 11.64 15.78 0.00
N LYS A 39 12.88 15.43 0.36
CA LYS A 39 13.87 14.96 -0.62
C LYS A 39 13.46 13.61 -1.19
N ARG A 40 12.91 12.71 -0.38
CA ARG A 40 12.38 11.41 -0.83
C ARG A 40 11.13 11.60 -1.70
N LEU A 41 10.19 12.46 -1.32
CA LEU A 41 9.02 12.78 -2.14
C LEU A 41 9.40 13.35 -3.51
N ARG A 42 10.38 14.25 -3.56
CA ARG A 42 10.94 14.78 -4.82
C ARG A 42 11.53 13.67 -5.69
N LYS A 43 12.29 12.73 -5.11
CA LYS A 43 12.85 11.57 -5.83
C LYS A 43 11.76 10.65 -6.37
N ILE A 44 10.70 10.43 -5.60
CA ILE A 44 9.54 9.64 -6.03
C ILE A 44 8.85 10.34 -7.21
N GLY A 45 8.61 11.65 -7.12
CA GLY A 45 8.05 12.44 -8.22
C GLY A 45 8.88 12.30 -9.50
N TYR A 46 10.20 12.45 -9.39
CA TYR A 46 11.11 12.23 -10.53
C TYR A 46 11.02 10.81 -11.10
N LEU A 47 10.87 9.79 -10.25
CA LEU A 47 10.70 8.42 -10.72
C LEU A 47 9.40 8.24 -11.50
N ILE A 48 8.29 8.79 -11.02
CA ILE A 48 6.99 8.73 -11.70
C ILE A 48 7.06 9.44 -13.06
N ASP A 49 7.62 10.65 -13.06
CA ASP A 49 7.84 11.45 -14.27
C ASP A 49 8.69 10.68 -15.30
N LYS A 50 9.82 10.10 -14.87
CA LYS A 50 10.70 9.29 -15.72
C LYS A 50 9.97 8.15 -16.45
N TRP A 51 8.97 7.53 -15.82
CA TRP A 51 8.21 6.43 -16.43
C TRP A 51 7.02 6.91 -17.27
N ARG A 52 6.36 8.01 -16.90
CA ARG A 52 5.19 8.54 -17.62
C ARG A 52 5.59 9.39 -18.84
N GLY A 53 6.61 10.23 -18.69
CA GLY A 53 7.21 11.08 -19.73
C GLY A 53 6.33 12.24 -20.19
N ASP A 54 6.17 13.28 -19.36
CA ASP A 54 5.47 14.53 -19.72
C ASP A 54 5.95 15.69 -18.83
N VAL A 55 5.22 16.81 -18.76
CA VAL A 55 5.50 17.94 -17.87
C VAL A 55 4.80 17.72 -16.52
N PRO A 56 5.53 17.34 -15.46
CA PRO A 56 4.94 17.16 -14.13
C PRO A 56 4.48 18.50 -13.54
N GLU A 57 3.27 18.53 -12.99
CA GLU A 57 2.68 19.72 -12.38
C GLU A 57 2.67 19.63 -10.85
N GLU A 58 2.13 18.54 -10.30
CA GLU A 58 1.89 18.40 -8.87
C GLU A 58 2.05 16.94 -8.43
N LEU A 59 2.84 16.70 -7.38
CA LEU A 59 2.80 15.46 -6.63
C LEU A 59 1.85 15.64 -5.44
N CYS A 60 0.68 15.00 -5.50
CA CYS A 60 -0.31 15.07 -4.43
C CYS A 60 0.17 14.37 -3.16
N CYS A 61 -0.36 14.80 -2.01
CA CYS A 61 -0.12 14.13 -0.72
C CYS A 61 -0.36 12.62 -0.83
N PRO A 62 0.57 11.77 -0.32
CA PRO A 62 0.39 10.33 -0.34
C PRO A 62 -0.90 9.90 0.37
N GLY A 63 -1.73 9.14 -0.33
CA GLY A 63 -2.91 8.48 0.23
C GLY A 63 -2.57 7.12 0.81
N ARG A 64 -3.33 6.68 1.81
CA ARG A 64 -3.18 5.37 2.44
C ARG A 64 -4.40 4.49 2.14
N GLY A 65 -4.19 3.32 1.57
CA GLY A 65 -5.14 2.22 1.56
C GLY A 65 -4.82 1.17 2.62
N ALA A 66 -5.58 0.08 2.68
CA ALA A 66 -5.39 -0.99 3.65
C ALA A 66 -3.98 -1.61 3.59
N PHE A 67 -3.45 -1.82 2.39
CA PHE A 67 -2.15 -2.49 2.18
C PHE A 67 -1.15 -1.70 1.33
N ASN A 68 -1.59 -0.63 0.67
CA ASN A 68 -0.75 0.13 -0.24
C ASN A 68 -0.84 1.62 0.10
N ILE A 69 0.30 2.30 0.03
CA ILE A 69 0.32 3.75 -0.14
C ILE A 69 0.16 4.10 -1.62
N LEU A 70 -0.46 5.23 -1.88
CA LEU A 70 -0.75 5.74 -3.21
C LEU A 70 -0.15 7.14 -3.35
N MET A 71 0.71 7.33 -4.35
CA MET A 71 1.32 8.61 -4.67
C MET A 71 0.90 8.99 -6.07
N ARG A 72 0.13 10.08 -6.19
CA ARG A 72 -0.45 10.54 -7.45
C ARG A 72 0.29 11.77 -7.95
N MET A 73 0.71 11.73 -9.21
CA MET A 73 1.30 12.86 -9.91
C MET A 73 0.37 13.34 -11.02
N LYS A 74 0.09 14.64 -11.05
CA LYS A 74 -0.64 15.31 -12.14
C LYS A 74 0.33 15.89 -13.15
N PHE A 75 -0.10 15.92 -14.42
CA PHE A 75 0.68 16.42 -15.54
C PHE A 75 -0.12 17.50 -16.28
N ALA A 76 0.61 18.38 -16.97
CA ALA A 76 0.02 19.53 -17.67
C ALA A 76 -0.91 19.13 -18.84
N ASP A 77 -0.82 17.90 -19.33
CA ASP A 77 -1.74 17.30 -20.32
C ASP A 77 -3.14 17.02 -19.74
N GLY A 78 -3.36 17.28 -18.45
CA GLY A 78 -4.58 16.95 -17.71
C GLY A 78 -4.62 15.49 -17.24
N GLY A 79 -3.59 14.71 -17.57
CA GLY A 79 -3.42 13.33 -17.16
C GLY A 79 -2.87 13.18 -15.74
N SER A 80 -2.84 11.93 -15.26
CA SER A 80 -2.16 11.61 -14.01
C SER A 80 -1.54 10.23 -14.03
N ALA A 81 -0.45 10.05 -13.30
CA ALA A 81 0.18 8.76 -13.04
C ALA A 81 0.15 8.46 -11.54
N VAL A 82 0.12 7.18 -11.21
CA VAL A 82 0.04 6.72 -9.82
C VAL A 82 1.14 5.70 -9.57
N ALA A 83 1.96 5.97 -8.55
CA ALA A 83 2.83 4.96 -7.96
C ALA A 83 2.15 4.36 -6.72
N ARG A 84 2.31 3.05 -6.55
CA ARG A 84 1.85 2.31 -5.36
C ARG A 84 3.02 1.56 -4.76
N ALA A 85 3.08 1.56 -3.43
CA ALA A 85 4.03 0.76 -2.68
C ALA A 85 3.33 0.10 -1.49
N PRO A 86 3.74 -1.12 -1.08
CA PRO A 86 3.16 -1.78 0.07
C PRO A 86 3.41 -0.99 1.36
N CYS A 87 2.41 -0.93 2.23
CA CYS A 87 2.55 -0.35 3.56
C CYS A 87 3.42 -1.26 4.44
N PRO A 88 4.49 -0.73 5.09
CA PRO A 88 5.25 -1.48 6.07
C PRO A 88 4.36 -2.01 7.20
N GLY A 89 4.63 -3.24 7.65
CA GLY A 89 3.88 -3.88 8.73
C GLY A 89 2.48 -4.39 8.37
N LYS A 90 1.96 -4.15 7.14
CA LYS A 90 0.60 -4.59 6.73
C LYS A 90 0.54 -5.89 5.97
N SER A 91 1.63 -6.31 5.33
CA SER A 91 1.73 -7.61 4.67
C SER A 91 2.92 -8.36 5.25
N MET A 92 2.72 -9.64 5.58
CA MET A 92 3.80 -10.56 5.93
C MET A 92 4.69 -10.89 4.73
N PHE A 93 4.14 -10.74 3.51
CA PHE A 93 4.76 -11.11 2.23
C PHE A 93 4.59 -9.94 1.24
N PRO A 94 5.28 -8.81 1.46
CA PRO A 94 5.10 -7.63 0.63
C PRO A 94 5.62 -7.83 -0.80
N GLU A 95 6.70 -8.57 -1.00
CA GLU A 95 7.26 -8.86 -2.32
C GLU A 95 6.33 -9.73 -3.16
N GLU A 96 5.82 -10.83 -2.61
CA GLU A 96 4.89 -11.73 -3.28
C GLU A 96 3.59 -11.00 -3.63
N LYS A 97 3.12 -10.12 -2.75
CA LYS A 97 1.96 -9.25 -3.02
C LYS A 97 2.22 -8.35 -4.23
N VAL A 98 3.37 -7.67 -4.28
CA VAL A 98 3.72 -6.81 -5.41
C VAL A 98 3.82 -7.62 -6.71
N GLN A 99 4.47 -8.80 -6.68
CA GLN A 99 4.55 -9.68 -7.85
C GLN A 99 3.17 -10.11 -8.36
N ARG A 100 2.24 -10.44 -7.46
CA ARG A 100 0.86 -10.79 -7.82
C ARG A 100 0.11 -9.60 -8.41
N GLU A 101 0.20 -8.42 -7.80
CA GLU A 101 -0.43 -7.21 -8.32
C GLU A 101 0.08 -6.87 -9.73
N VAL A 102 1.40 -6.91 -9.94
CA VAL A 102 2.01 -6.68 -11.26
C VAL A 102 1.58 -7.73 -12.28
N SER A 103 1.47 -9.00 -11.87
CA SER A 103 1.01 -10.07 -12.76
C SER A 103 -0.43 -9.82 -13.22
N VAL A 104 -1.33 -9.46 -12.31
CA VAL A 104 -2.74 -9.14 -12.64
C VAL A 104 -2.87 -7.87 -13.49
N MET A 105 -1.94 -6.91 -13.38
CA MET A 105 -1.98 -5.72 -14.25
C MET A 105 -1.48 -5.98 -15.66
N ARG A 106 -0.66 -7.03 -15.87
CA ARG A 106 -0.06 -7.36 -17.16
C ARG A 106 -0.95 -8.25 -18.03
N PHE A 107 -1.82 -9.05 -17.42
CA PHE A 107 -2.64 -10.06 -18.07
C PHE A 107 -4.12 -9.77 -17.83
#